data_AF-A0A918GCS5-F1
#
_entry.id   AF-A0A918GCS5-F1
#
_cell.length_a   1.000
_cell.length_b   1.000
_cell.length_c   1.000
_cell.angle_alpha   90.00
_cell.angle_beta   90.00
_cell.angle_gamma   90.00
#
_symmetry.space_group_name_H-M   'P 1'
#
loop_
_entity.id
_entity.type
_entity.pdbx_description
1 polymer ?
#
loop_
_entity_poly.entity_id
_entity_poly.type
_entity_poly.pdbx_seq_one_letter_code
_entity_poly.pdbx_strand_id
1 'polypeptide(L)'
;MTATAPSVTVRAWRDLDPQARDLPGMSLGTIPVTPRAPQVDQLWDLGVRHAELDAVVDLSSDDAAAHRGVVDRLCLVRDLTARAVSVDWDLRLSPQESTHQWKVLSHLQPPRTLTGLDGAEEALHAWRTRHYLCKLVWRQGPGFVQIRDRRWGDLRRFTAEEPRYSEAIALLSPGTHHSDVPADVLEEFTAEHLVLRVGDLACWLPYRVSRWLQEAMAV
;
A
#
# COMPACT_ATOMS: atom_id res chain seq x y z
N MET A 1 -7.91 22.65 18.44
CA MET A 1 -7.53 21.44 19.19
C MET A 1 -6.75 20.55 18.25
N THR A 2 -5.45 20.41 18.44
CA THR A 2 -4.57 19.61 17.61
C THR A 2 -4.77 18.14 17.95
N ALA A 3 -5.54 17.41 17.14
CA ALA A 3 -5.61 15.97 17.25
C ALA A 3 -4.22 15.39 16.98
N THR A 4 -3.64 14.70 17.96
CA THR A 4 -2.44 13.89 17.78
C THR A 4 -2.77 12.86 16.71
N ALA A 5 -2.15 13.00 15.53
CA ALA A 5 -2.37 12.05 14.44
C ALA A 5 -2.05 10.63 14.93
N PRO A 6 -2.86 9.62 14.59
CA PRO A 6 -2.56 8.25 14.96
C PRO A 6 -1.20 7.86 14.36
N SER A 7 -0.23 7.58 15.23
CA SER A 7 1.06 7.04 14.82
C SER A 7 0.92 5.54 14.63
N VAL A 8 1.21 5.03 13.43
CA VAL A 8 1.42 3.60 13.22
C VAL A 8 2.76 3.25 13.84
N THR A 9 2.86 2.13 14.53
CA THR A 9 4.14 1.65 15.05
C THR A 9 4.65 0.49 14.21
N VAL A 10 5.95 0.48 13.92
CA VAL A 10 6.60 -0.65 13.26
C VAL A 10 7.76 -1.18 14.09
N ARG A 11 7.92 -2.51 14.13
CA ARG A 11 9.19 -3.13 14.48
C ARG A 11 10.02 -3.25 13.22
N ALA A 12 11.31 -2.93 13.27
CA ALA A 12 12.11 -2.83 12.06
C ALA A 12 13.49 -3.49 12.20
N TRP A 13 13.99 -4.00 11.07
CA TRP A 13 15.28 -4.68 10.97
C TRP A 13 16.04 -4.30 9.72
N ARG A 14 17.36 -4.45 9.78
CA ARG A 14 18.29 -4.21 8.68
C ARG A 14 18.37 -5.34 7.66
N ASP A 15 17.81 -6.50 7.99
CA ASP A 15 17.80 -7.69 7.14
C ASP A 15 16.42 -8.37 7.17
N LEU A 16 16.12 -9.12 6.11
CA LEU A 16 14.93 -9.94 5.96
C LEU A 16 15.13 -11.34 6.54
N ASP A 17 16.35 -11.89 6.48
CA ASP A 17 16.60 -13.25 6.93
C ASP A 17 16.30 -13.38 8.44
N PRO A 18 15.40 -14.29 8.84
CA PRO A 18 15.08 -14.53 10.24
C PRO A 18 16.29 -14.74 11.15
N GLN A 19 17.32 -15.44 10.68
CA GLN A 19 18.53 -15.69 11.47
C GLN A 19 19.41 -14.44 11.58
N ALA A 20 19.48 -13.64 10.52
CA ALA A 20 20.22 -12.38 10.56
C ALA A 20 19.55 -11.36 11.49
N ARG A 21 18.22 -11.34 11.58
CA ARG A 21 17.46 -10.43 12.45
C ARG A 21 17.82 -10.56 13.94
N ASP A 22 18.32 -11.72 14.37
CA ASP A 22 18.72 -11.99 15.75
C ASP A 22 20.17 -11.55 16.07
N LEU A 23 20.95 -11.14 15.07
CA LEU A 23 22.32 -10.69 15.28
C LEU A 23 22.38 -9.28 15.92
N PRO A 24 23.41 -8.98 16.74
CA PRO A 24 23.59 -7.66 17.32
C PRO A 24 23.61 -6.55 16.26
N GLY A 25 22.82 -5.50 16.47
CA GLY A 25 22.74 -4.34 15.58
C GLY A 25 21.80 -4.50 14.38
N MET A 26 21.17 -5.67 14.18
CA MET A 26 20.23 -5.89 13.08
C MET A 26 18.81 -5.40 13.40
N SER A 27 18.37 -5.50 14.66
CA SER A 27 17.13 -4.86 15.11
C SER A 27 17.31 -3.35 15.23
N LEU A 28 16.34 -2.61 14.71
CA LEU A 28 16.19 -1.16 14.87
C LEU A 28 15.16 -0.81 15.95
N GLY A 29 14.63 -1.82 16.64
CA GLY A 29 13.62 -1.66 17.67
C GLY A 29 12.25 -1.27 17.11
N THR A 30 11.50 -0.55 17.94
CA THR A 30 10.14 -0.09 17.65
C THR A 30 10.19 1.38 17.26
N ILE A 31 9.67 1.72 16.08
CA ILE A 31 9.73 3.05 15.49
C ILE A 31 8.31 3.56 15.29
N PRO A 32 7.94 4.72 15.88
CA PRO A 32 6.69 5.39 15.55
C PRO A 32 6.80 6.01 14.15
N VAL A 33 5.78 5.76 13.33
CA VAL A 33 5.71 6.18 11.93
C VAL A 33 4.46 7.03 11.76
N THR A 34 4.66 8.25 11.27
CA THR A 34 3.56 9.00 10.65
C THR A 34 3.53 8.58 9.18
N PRO A 35 2.46 7.92 8.70
CA PRO A 35 2.40 7.33 7.36
C PRO A 35 2.21 8.41 6.29
N ARG A 36 3.30 9.15 6.04
CA ARG A 36 3.48 10.05 4.91
C ARG A 36 4.73 9.62 4.16
N ALA A 37 4.76 9.82 2.85
CA ALA A 37 5.86 9.38 1.98
C ALA A 37 7.28 9.71 2.50
N PRO A 38 7.59 10.91 3.06
CA PRO A 38 8.93 11.20 3.58
C PRO A 38 9.39 10.28 4.72
N GLN A 39 8.46 9.69 5.47
CA GLN A 39 8.80 8.83 6.60
C GLN A 39 9.35 7.47 6.14
N VAL A 40 8.86 6.94 5.02
CA VAL A 40 9.38 5.69 4.46
C VAL A 40 10.78 5.85 3.90
N ASP A 41 11.08 7.04 3.34
CA ASP A 41 12.42 7.39 2.90
C ASP A 41 13.40 7.41 4.09
N GLN A 42 12.98 7.98 5.23
CA GLN A 42 13.76 7.95 6.46
C GLN A 42 13.99 6.53 6.99
N LEU A 43 12.96 5.66 7.00
CA LEU A 43 13.12 4.25 7.37
C LEU A 43 14.15 3.56 6.45
N TRP A 44 14.07 3.80 5.15
CA TRP A 44 15.01 3.23 4.20
C TRP A 44 16.45 3.68 4.47
N ASP A 45 16.66 4.97 4.73
CA ASP A 45 17.97 5.57 4.99
C ASP A 45 18.54 5.13 6.36
N LEU A 46 17.67 4.87 7.34
CA LEU A 46 18.05 4.19 8.58
C LEU A 46 18.51 2.75 8.36
N GLY A 47 18.25 2.18 7.18
CA GLY A 47 18.66 0.84 6.77
C GLY A 47 17.58 -0.21 6.95
N VAL A 48 16.30 0.16 7.12
CA VAL A 48 15.20 -0.80 7.22
C VAL A 48 15.10 -1.61 5.92
N ARG A 49 15.10 -2.94 6.04
CA ARG A 49 14.88 -3.91 4.95
C ARG A 49 13.73 -4.86 5.23
N HIS A 50 13.35 -4.98 6.50
CA HIS A 50 12.16 -5.68 6.93
C HIS A 50 11.47 -4.89 8.04
N ALA A 51 10.14 -4.85 7.99
CA ALA A 51 9.30 -4.17 8.97
C ALA A 51 8.10 -5.03 9.34
N GLU A 52 7.62 -4.91 10.57
CA GLU A 52 6.40 -5.56 11.04
C GLU A 52 5.44 -4.53 11.59
N LEU A 53 4.18 -4.57 11.14
CA LEU A 53 3.13 -3.70 11.64
C LEU A 53 2.66 -4.11 13.04
N ASP A 54 2.26 -3.12 13.82
CA ASP A 54 1.76 -3.29 15.19
C ASP A 54 0.36 -3.92 15.30
N ALA A 55 -0.45 -3.85 14.25
CA ALA A 55 -1.85 -4.30 14.28
C ALA A 55 -2.33 -4.80 12.92
N VAL A 56 -3.41 -5.58 12.97
CA VAL A 56 -4.14 -6.07 11.80
C VAL A 56 -4.71 -4.89 11.01
N VAL A 57 -4.59 -4.96 9.68
CA VAL A 57 -5.32 -4.09 8.76
C VAL A 57 -6.73 -4.68 8.61
N ASP A 58 -7.69 -4.12 9.35
CA ASP A 58 -9.07 -4.62 9.38
C ASP A 58 -10.00 -3.78 8.47
N LEU A 59 -10.28 -4.29 7.28
CA LEU A 59 -11.24 -3.71 6.33
C LEU A 59 -12.69 -4.11 6.62
N SER A 60 -12.94 -4.97 7.61
CA SER A 60 -14.29 -5.38 8.02
C SER A 60 -14.91 -4.48 9.10
N SER A 61 -14.13 -3.56 9.66
CA SER A 61 -14.60 -2.66 10.71
C SER A 61 -15.50 -1.56 10.16
N ASP A 62 -16.71 -1.43 10.71
CA ASP A 62 -17.62 -0.31 10.46
C ASP A 62 -17.34 0.89 11.39
N ASP A 63 -16.34 0.79 12.27
CA ASP A 63 -15.95 1.88 13.17
C ASP A 63 -15.20 2.99 12.42
N ALA A 64 -15.87 4.13 12.24
CA ALA A 64 -15.32 5.33 11.63
C ALA A 64 -14.02 5.82 12.31
N ALA A 65 -13.88 5.62 13.63
CA ALA A 65 -12.67 5.98 14.35
C ALA A 65 -11.46 5.11 13.96
N ALA A 66 -11.70 3.88 13.51
CA ALA A 66 -10.66 2.94 13.10
C ALA A 66 -10.20 3.14 11.63
N HIS A 67 -11.07 3.67 10.76
CA HIS A 67 -10.79 3.77 9.32
C HIS A 67 -9.51 4.52 8.98
N ARG A 68 -9.20 5.62 9.69
CA ARG A 68 -7.94 6.36 9.50
C ARG A 68 -6.73 5.47 9.76
N GLY A 69 -6.73 4.72 10.86
CA GLY A 69 -5.65 3.81 11.22
C GLY A 69 -5.48 2.64 10.24
N VAL A 70 -6.56 2.21 9.59
CA VAL A 70 -6.53 1.19 8.53
C VAL A 70 -5.89 1.75 7.26
N VAL A 71 -6.32 2.93 6.82
CA VAL A 71 -5.76 3.61 5.64
C VAL A 71 -4.29 3.95 5.85
N ASP A 72 -3.93 4.43 7.04
CA ASP A 72 -2.55 4.69 7.47
C ASP A 72 -1.63 3.49 7.27
N ARG A 73 -2.06 2.31 7.75
CA ARG A 73 -1.29 1.07 7.61
C ARG A 73 -1.22 0.60 6.16
N LEU A 74 -2.31 0.69 5.40
CA LEU A 74 -2.30 0.34 3.97
C LEU A 74 -1.35 1.24 3.15
N CYS A 75 -1.38 2.55 3.39
CA CYS A 75 -0.45 3.49 2.76
C CYS A 75 1.00 3.15 3.13
N LEU A 76 1.27 2.79 4.40
CA LEU A 76 2.59 2.37 4.82
C LEU A 76 3.05 1.08 4.14
N VAL A 77 2.20 0.05 4.04
CA VAL A 77 2.51 -1.20 3.29
C VAL A 77 2.80 -0.89 1.83
N ARG A 78 1.98 -0.03 1.20
CA ARG A 78 2.18 0.41 -0.19
C ARG A 78 3.54 1.08 -0.38
N ASP A 79 3.89 2.01 0.49
CA ASP A 79 5.11 2.80 0.35
C ASP A 79 6.37 1.97 0.71
N LEU A 80 6.29 1.04 1.66
CA LEU A 80 7.35 0.07 1.95
C LEU A 80 7.53 -0.94 0.79
N THR A 81 6.43 -1.40 0.20
CA THR A 81 6.46 -2.25 -1.01
C THR A 81 7.18 -1.53 -2.15
N ALA A 82 6.92 -0.22 -2.34
CA ALA A 82 7.59 0.61 -3.34
C ALA A 82 9.12 0.65 -3.19
N ARG A 83 9.61 0.53 -1.96
CA ARG A 83 11.03 0.49 -1.61
C ARG A 83 11.61 -0.92 -1.59
N ALA A 84 10.84 -1.96 -1.93
CA ALA A 84 11.23 -3.36 -1.77
C ALA A 84 11.58 -3.73 -0.32
N VAL A 85 11.00 -3.04 0.66
CA VAL A 85 11.07 -3.43 2.07
C VAL A 85 10.05 -4.53 2.30
N SER A 86 10.48 -5.65 2.88
CA SER A 86 9.59 -6.73 3.27
C SER A 86 8.73 -6.28 4.45
N VAL A 87 7.44 -6.63 4.43
CA VAL A 87 6.50 -6.23 5.48
C VAL A 87 5.77 -7.45 6.01
N ASP A 88 5.89 -7.68 7.32
CA ASP A 88 5.03 -8.58 8.07
C ASP A 88 3.78 -7.82 8.52
N TRP A 89 2.64 -8.19 7.97
CA TRP A 89 1.35 -7.58 8.28
C TRP A 89 0.23 -8.61 8.13
N ASP A 90 -0.89 -8.33 8.78
CA ASP A 90 -2.06 -9.21 8.81
C ASP A 90 -3.27 -8.46 8.23
N LEU A 91 -4.07 -9.13 7.41
CA LEU A 91 -5.18 -8.52 6.69
C LEU A 91 -6.50 -9.25 6.98
N ARG A 92 -7.50 -8.48 7.40
CA ARG A 92 -8.89 -8.92 7.46
C ARG A 92 -9.71 -8.16 6.45
N LEU A 93 -10.35 -8.89 5.55
CA LEU A 93 -11.18 -8.32 4.48
C LEU A 93 -12.62 -8.09 4.97
N SER A 94 -13.30 -7.11 4.36
CA SER A 94 -14.74 -6.93 4.51
C SER A 94 -15.47 -8.14 3.93
N PRO A 95 -16.44 -8.73 4.65
CA PRO A 95 -17.25 -9.83 4.12
C PRO A 95 -17.95 -9.49 2.80
N GLN A 96 -18.39 -8.24 2.64
CA GLN A 96 -19.17 -7.78 1.49
C GLN A 96 -18.31 -7.62 0.23
N GLU A 97 -17.07 -7.16 0.38
CA GLU A 97 -16.19 -6.81 -0.74
C GLU A 97 -14.94 -7.71 -0.83
N SER A 98 -14.86 -8.77 -0.03
CA SER A 98 -13.68 -9.62 0.16
C SER A 98 -13.05 -10.11 -1.15
N THR A 99 -13.88 -10.60 -2.09
CA THR A 99 -13.40 -11.11 -3.38
C THR A 99 -12.77 -10.02 -4.24
N HIS A 100 -13.30 -8.79 -4.17
CA HIS A 100 -12.75 -7.64 -4.87
C HIS A 100 -11.49 -7.12 -4.17
N GLN A 101 -11.56 -6.91 -2.85
CA GLN A 101 -10.49 -6.35 -2.02
C GLN A 101 -9.20 -7.15 -2.10
N TRP A 102 -9.26 -8.48 -2.03
CA TRP A 102 -8.04 -9.30 -2.12
C TRP A 102 -7.34 -9.11 -3.48
N LYS A 103 -8.10 -9.07 -4.58
CA LYS A 103 -7.55 -8.90 -5.94
C LYS A 103 -6.91 -7.53 -6.12
N VAL A 104 -7.59 -6.46 -5.68
CA VAL A 104 -7.08 -5.10 -5.87
C VAL A 104 -5.87 -4.79 -4.99
N LEU A 105 -5.71 -5.48 -3.86
CA LEU A 105 -4.55 -5.36 -2.97
C LEU A 105 -3.39 -6.30 -3.34
N SER A 106 -3.61 -7.28 -4.24
CA SER A 106 -2.62 -8.32 -4.60
C SER A 106 -1.32 -7.84 -5.28
N HIS A 107 -1.15 -6.52 -5.46
CA HIS A 107 0.08 -5.86 -5.88
C HIS A 107 1.00 -5.47 -4.74
N LEU A 108 0.51 -5.45 -3.50
CA LEU A 108 1.28 -5.21 -2.29
C LEU A 108 2.03 -6.47 -1.86
N GLN A 109 3.05 -6.33 -0.99
CA GLN A 109 3.66 -7.47 -0.32
C GLN A 109 2.56 -8.35 0.31
N PRO A 110 2.58 -9.67 0.09
CA PRO A 110 1.54 -10.55 0.61
C PRO A 110 1.54 -10.51 2.15
N PRO A 111 0.36 -10.48 2.80
CA PRO A 111 0.30 -10.52 4.26
C PRO A 111 0.77 -11.88 4.82
N ARG A 112 1.06 -11.91 6.12
CA ARG A 112 1.29 -13.15 6.87
C ARG A 112 0.00 -13.96 6.97
N THR A 113 -1.11 -13.29 7.28
CA THR A 113 -2.45 -13.89 7.37
C THR A 113 -3.48 -13.11 6.56
N LEU A 114 -4.44 -13.85 6.00
CA LEU A 114 -5.59 -13.32 5.29
C LEU A 114 -6.86 -13.93 5.88
N THR A 115 -7.81 -13.10 6.28
CA THR A 115 -9.09 -13.56 6.86
C THR A 115 -10.27 -12.76 6.29
N GLY A 116 -11.50 -13.21 6.52
CA GLY A 116 -12.72 -12.53 6.04
C GLY A 116 -13.11 -12.85 4.59
N LEU A 117 -12.50 -13.86 3.98
CA LEU A 117 -12.80 -14.36 2.64
C LEU A 117 -12.97 -15.89 2.69
N ASP A 118 -13.97 -16.42 1.99
CA ASP A 118 -14.08 -17.85 1.74
C ASP A 118 -12.95 -18.31 0.82
N GLY A 119 -12.19 -19.32 1.23
CA GLY A 119 -10.97 -19.76 0.52
C GLY A 119 -9.79 -18.81 0.71
N ALA A 120 -9.67 -18.19 1.90
CA ALA A 120 -8.59 -17.25 2.22
C ALA A 120 -7.18 -17.86 2.06
N GLU A 121 -7.01 -19.16 2.35
CA GLU A 121 -5.73 -19.85 2.19
C GLU A 121 -5.33 -19.96 0.71
N GLU A 122 -6.26 -20.33 -0.17
CA GLU A 122 -6.04 -20.39 -1.61
C GLU A 122 -5.74 -18.99 -2.19
N ALA A 123 -6.47 -17.98 -1.74
CA ALA A 123 -6.24 -16.59 -2.14
C ALA A 123 -4.86 -16.09 -1.66
N LEU A 124 -4.47 -16.39 -0.42
CA LEU A 124 -3.17 -16.03 0.13
C LEU A 124 -2.03 -16.76 -0.58
N HIS A 125 -2.20 -18.05 -0.89
CA HIS A 125 -1.25 -18.80 -1.69
C HIS A 125 -1.09 -18.20 -3.10
N ALA A 126 -2.20 -17.85 -3.75
CA ALA A 126 -2.19 -17.18 -5.06
C ALA A 126 -1.51 -15.80 -4.99
N TRP A 127 -1.72 -15.04 -3.91
CA TRP A 127 -1.04 -13.77 -3.68
C TRP A 127 0.47 -13.98 -3.59
N ARG A 128 0.94 -14.89 -2.74
CA ARG A 128 2.38 -15.17 -2.52
C ARG A 128 3.08 -15.65 -3.78
N THR A 129 2.44 -16.52 -4.56
CA THR A 129 3.02 -17.10 -5.77
C THR A 129 3.03 -16.16 -6.98
N ARG A 130 2.08 -15.21 -7.03
CA ARG A 130 1.94 -14.26 -8.16
C ARG A 130 2.35 -12.84 -7.82
N HIS A 131 2.84 -12.60 -6.62
CA HIS A 131 3.35 -11.29 -6.23
C HIS A 131 4.73 -11.05 -6.85
N TYR A 132 4.92 -9.85 -7.37
CA TYR A 132 6.21 -9.31 -7.78
C TYR A 132 6.15 -7.79 -7.70
N LEU A 133 7.30 -7.16 -7.54
CA LEU A 133 7.40 -5.71 -7.50
C LEU A 133 7.04 -5.08 -8.84
N CYS A 134 6.53 -3.86 -8.79
CA CYS A 134 6.03 -3.10 -9.93
C CYS A 134 4.75 -3.67 -10.60
N LYS A 135 3.94 -4.43 -9.86
CA LYS A 135 2.67 -5.00 -10.36
C LYS A 135 1.55 -3.97 -10.54
N LEU A 136 1.50 -2.94 -9.69
CA LEU A 136 0.66 -1.75 -9.87
C LEU A 136 1.46 -0.51 -9.47
N VAL A 137 1.84 0.29 -10.47
CA VAL A 137 2.74 1.43 -10.26
C VAL A 137 2.28 2.65 -10.99
N TRP A 138 2.72 3.81 -10.51
CA TRP A 138 2.64 5.04 -11.25
C TRP A 138 3.96 5.81 -11.26
N ARG A 139 4.11 6.66 -12.27
CA ARG A 139 5.19 7.65 -12.36
C ARG A 139 4.62 8.99 -12.80
N GLN A 140 5.35 10.05 -12.46
CA GLN A 140 5.08 11.39 -12.92
C GLN A 140 6.23 11.83 -13.84
N GLY A 141 5.90 12.15 -15.08
CA GLY A 141 6.80 12.83 -16.01
C GLY A 141 6.46 14.32 -16.12
N PRO A 142 7.19 15.07 -16.96
CA PRO A 142 6.85 16.46 -17.22
C PRO A 142 5.46 16.56 -17.86
N GLY A 143 4.48 17.09 -17.13
CA GLY A 143 3.12 17.31 -17.63
C GLY A 143 2.23 16.06 -17.75
N PHE A 144 2.66 14.89 -17.26
CA PHE A 144 1.82 13.69 -17.29
C PHE A 144 2.03 12.77 -16.09
N VAL A 145 0.99 12.01 -15.77
CA VAL A 145 1.09 10.80 -14.93
C VAL A 145 0.86 9.57 -15.78
N GLN A 146 1.59 8.50 -15.48
CA GLN A 146 1.39 7.22 -16.15
C GLN A 146 1.26 6.10 -15.12
N ILE A 147 0.16 5.37 -15.20
CA ILE A 147 -0.13 4.18 -14.39
C ILE A 147 0.10 2.93 -15.24
N ARG A 148 0.67 1.91 -14.62
CA ARG A 148 0.82 0.56 -15.18
C ARG A 148 0.22 -0.42 -14.20
N ASP A 149 -0.74 -1.21 -14.67
CA ASP A 149 -1.43 -2.23 -13.88
C ASP A 149 -1.27 -3.59 -14.56
N ARG A 150 -0.77 -4.58 -13.81
CA ARG A 150 -0.65 -5.98 -14.22
C ARG A 150 -1.39 -6.94 -13.29
N ARG A 151 -2.25 -6.44 -12.38
CA ARG A 151 -3.04 -7.28 -11.47
C ARG A 151 -3.95 -8.25 -12.22
N TRP A 152 -4.34 -7.90 -13.45
CA TRP A 152 -5.34 -8.60 -14.25
C TRP A 152 -4.78 -9.51 -15.34
N GLY A 153 -3.48 -9.86 -15.28
CA GLY A 153 -2.81 -10.70 -16.27
C GLY A 153 -2.17 -9.91 -17.41
N ASP A 154 -2.91 -9.00 -18.03
CA ASP A 154 -2.40 -8.12 -19.09
C ASP A 154 -1.88 -6.78 -18.53
N LEU A 155 -0.97 -6.14 -19.26
CA LEU A 155 -0.51 -4.79 -18.94
C LEU A 155 -1.54 -3.76 -19.39
N ARG A 156 -2.26 -3.18 -18.43
CA ARG A 156 -3.07 -1.96 -18.63
C ARG A 156 -2.20 -0.73 -18.40
N ARG A 157 -2.34 0.28 -19.27
CA ARG A 157 -1.59 1.53 -19.19
C ARG A 157 -2.53 2.71 -19.32
N PHE A 158 -2.47 3.61 -18.35
CA PHE A 158 -3.22 4.86 -18.33
C PHE A 158 -2.22 5.99 -18.36
N THR A 159 -2.39 6.96 -19.26
CA THR A 159 -1.60 8.19 -19.28
C THR A 159 -2.59 9.34 -19.22
N ALA A 160 -2.40 10.24 -18.27
CA ALA A 160 -3.20 11.43 -18.09
C ALA A 160 -2.29 12.65 -18.10
N GLU A 161 -2.68 13.67 -18.84
CA GLU A 161 -1.92 14.92 -19.03
C GLU A 161 -2.59 16.09 -18.30
N GLU A 162 -3.85 15.92 -17.92
CA GLU A 162 -4.64 16.92 -17.22
C GLU A 162 -4.18 17.04 -15.76
N PRO A 163 -3.83 18.26 -15.28
CA PRO A 163 -3.30 18.49 -13.93
C PRO A 163 -4.18 17.91 -12.81
N ARG A 164 -5.52 17.93 -13.00
CA ARG A 164 -6.52 17.42 -12.05
C ARG A 164 -6.25 15.99 -11.57
N TYR A 165 -5.70 15.13 -12.43
CA TYR A 165 -5.39 13.76 -12.06
C TYR A 165 -4.18 13.69 -11.12
N SER A 166 -3.14 14.48 -11.40
CA SER A 166 -1.96 14.54 -10.54
C SER A 166 -2.26 15.17 -9.17
N GLU A 167 -3.16 16.16 -9.14
CA GLU A 167 -3.66 16.78 -7.91
C GLU A 167 -4.50 15.80 -7.09
N ALA A 168 -5.43 15.07 -7.72
CA ALA A 168 -6.21 14.04 -7.06
C ALA A 168 -5.33 12.91 -6.49
N ILE A 169 -4.31 12.47 -7.25
CA ILE A 169 -3.33 11.48 -6.76
C ILE A 169 -2.59 12.01 -5.52
N ALA A 170 -2.22 13.30 -5.50
CA ALA A 170 -1.54 13.90 -4.34
C ALA A 170 -2.42 13.89 -3.09
N LEU A 171 -3.73 14.13 -3.22
CA LEU A 171 -4.71 14.04 -2.14
C LEU A 171 -4.94 12.60 -1.67
N LEU A 172 -5.11 11.66 -2.61
CA LEU A 172 -5.39 10.25 -2.33
C LEU A 172 -4.16 9.49 -1.81
N SER A 173 -2.94 9.98 -2.07
CA SER A 173 -1.69 9.32 -1.68
C SER A 173 -1.56 9.08 -0.16
N PRO A 174 -1.75 10.06 0.72
CA PRO A 174 -1.80 9.83 2.18
C PRO A 174 -3.13 9.24 2.66
N GLY A 175 -4.11 9.06 1.78
CA GLY A 175 -5.49 8.78 2.12
C GLY A 175 -6.21 10.04 2.59
N THR A 176 -7.35 10.36 1.96
CA THR A 176 -8.14 11.57 2.22
C THR A 176 -9.62 11.24 2.28
N HIS A 177 -10.45 12.17 2.73
CA HIS A 177 -11.90 12.02 2.64
C HIS A 177 -12.33 12.02 1.17
N HIS A 178 -13.24 11.12 0.78
CA HIS A 178 -13.67 10.98 -0.60
C HIS A 178 -14.32 12.26 -1.18
N SER A 179 -14.85 13.14 -0.33
CA SER A 179 -15.42 14.43 -0.73
C SER A 179 -14.39 15.52 -1.02
N ASP A 180 -13.13 15.30 -0.63
CA ASP A 180 -12.04 16.24 -0.90
C ASP A 180 -11.46 16.07 -2.32
N VAL A 181 -11.90 15.03 -3.03
CA VAL A 181 -11.48 14.70 -4.39
C VAL A 181 -12.64 15.06 -5.34
N PRO A 182 -12.37 15.66 -6.52
CA PRO A 182 -13.40 15.85 -7.53
C PRO A 182 -14.14 14.53 -7.83
N ALA A 183 -15.47 14.56 -7.73
CA ALA A 183 -16.30 13.35 -7.74
C ALA A 183 -16.12 12.52 -9.02
N ASP A 184 -16.04 13.19 -10.18
CA ASP A 184 -15.80 12.58 -11.48
C ASP A 184 -14.43 11.89 -11.55
N VAL A 185 -13.37 12.54 -11.06
CA VAL A 185 -12.02 11.94 -10.98
C VAL A 185 -12.02 10.72 -10.05
N LEU A 186 -12.70 10.81 -8.90
CA LEU A 186 -12.79 9.70 -7.96
C LEU A 186 -13.56 8.51 -8.58
N GLU A 187 -14.65 8.77 -9.31
CA GLU A 187 -15.41 7.75 -10.03
C GLU A 187 -14.57 7.06 -11.10
N GLU A 188 -13.86 7.82 -11.93
CA GLU A 188 -12.93 7.29 -12.93
C GLU A 188 -11.85 6.39 -12.29
N PHE A 189 -11.20 6.85 -11.20
CA PHE A 189 -10.20 6.05 -10.49
C PHE A 189 -10.78 4.81 -9.81
N THR A 190 -12.02 4.88 -9.32
CA THR A 190 -12.71 3.74 -8.70
C THR A 190 -13.04 2.69 -9.77
N ALA A 191 -13.54 3.12 -10.93
CA ALA A 191 -13.85 2.26 -12.07
C ALA A 191 -12.60 1.51 -12.58
N GLU A 192 -11.43 2.16 -12.55
CA GLU A 192 -10.15 1.55 -12.92
C GLU A 192 -9.46 0.79 -11.76
N HIS A 193 -10.13 0.63 -10.63
CA HIS A 193 -9.62 -0.07 -9.44
C HIS A 193 -8.29 0.51 -8.90
N LEU A 194 -8.10 1.82 -9.04
CA LEU A 194 -6.90 2.55 -8.61
C LEU A 194 -7.03 3.14 -7.20
N VAL A 195 -8.24 3.12 -6.64
CA VAL A 195 -8.56 3.61 -5.31
C VAL A 195 -9.25 2.52 -4.52
N LEU A 196 -8.91 2.42 -3.24
CA LEU A 196 -9.67 1.65 -2.25
C LEU A 196 -10.39 2.63 -1.31
N ARG A 197 -11.66 2.34 -1.02
CA ARG A 197 -12.46 3.09 -0.05
C ARG A 197 -12.54 2.34 1.28
N VAL A 198 -12.45 3.08 2.39
CA VAL A 198 -12.56 2.59 3.76
C VAL A 198 -13.39 3.61 4.54
N GLY A 199 -14.68 3.30 4.73
CA GLY A 199 -15.67 4.30 5.17
C GLY A 199 -15.69 5.51 4.25
N ASP A 200 -15.56 6.70 4.83
CA ASP A 200 -15.53 7.96 4.08
C ASP A 200 -14.14 8.32 3.53
N LEU A 201 -13.12 7.49 3.79
CA LEU A 201 -11.77 7.69 3.30
C LEU A 201 -11.54 6.93 1.99
N ALA A 202 -10.67 7.48 1.16
CA ALA A 202 -10.19 6.89 -0.08
C ALA A 202 -8.66 6.95 -0.13
N CYS A 203 -8.02 5.86 -0.57
CA CYS A 203 -6.57 5.80 -0.70
C CYS A 203 -6.12 5.32 -2.08
N TRP A 204 -5.06 5.96 -2.58
CA TRP A 204 -4.42 5.62 -3.85
C TRP A 204 -3.68 4.27 -3.75
N LEU A 205 -3.99 3.31 -4.61
CA LEU A 205 -3.39 1.98 -4.59
C LEU A 205 -2.03 1.88 -5.29
N PRO A 206 -1.81 2.49 -6.47
CA PRO A 206 -0.52 2.41 -7.15
C PRO A 206 0.61 3.03 -6.31
N TYR A 207 1.70 2.28 -6.09
CA TYR A 207 2.89 2.88 -5.48
C TYR A 207 3.72 3.66 -6.50
N ARG A 208 4.36 4.73 -6.01
CA ARG A 208 5.25 5.56 -6.82
C ARG A 208 6.61 4.87 -6.96
N VAL A 209 7.03 4.62 -8.19
CA VAL A 209 8.38 4.09 -8.46
C VAL A 209 9.35 5.28 -8.46
N SER A 210 10.29 5.28 -7.52
CA SER A 210 11.35 6.30 -7.41
C SER A 210 12.70 5.83 -7.99
N ARG A 211 12.90 4.52 -8.13
CA ARG A 211 14.09 3.91 -8.75
C ARG A 211 13.65 2.77 -9.66
N TRP A 212 14.12 2.78 -10.91
CA TRP A 212 13.92 1.65 -11.80
C TRP A 212 14.81 0.49 -11.35
N LEU A 213 14.20 -0.64 -11.00
CA LEU A 213 14.90 -1.92 -11.02
C LEU A 213 15.18 -2.23 -12.48
N GLN A 214 16.40 -1.93 -12.93
CA GLN A 214 16.81 -2.04 -14.34
C GLN A 214 16.67 -3.48 -14.86
N GLU A 215 16.59 -4.49 -13.98
CA GLU A 215 16.53 -5.91 -14.32
C GLU A 215 15.12 -6.53 -14.35
N ALA A 216 14.08 -5.86 -13.83
CA ALA A 216 12.73 -6.44 -13.78
C ALA A 216 11.93 -6.30 -15.10
N MET A 217 12.59 -5.98 -16.22
CA MET A 217 11.96 -5.67 -17.50
C MET A 217 12.36 -6.60 -18.66
N ALA A 218 12.77 -7.82 -18.36
CA ALA A 218 12.90 -8.87 -19.36
C ALA A 218 12.00 -10.06 -19.01
N VAL A 219 10.77 -10.05 -19.55
CA VAL A 219 10.06 -11.22 -20.08
C VAL A 219 9.20 -10.74 -21.24
#